data_AF-A0A6P3C266-F1
#
_entry.id   AF-A0A6P3C266-F1
#
_cell.length_a   1.000
_cell.length_b   1.000
_cell.length_c   1.000
_cell.angle_alpha   90.00
_cell.angle_beta   90.00
_cell.angle_gamma   90.00
#
_symmetry.space_group_name_H-M   'P 1'
#
loop_
_entity.id
_entity.type
_entity.pdbx_description
1 polymer ?
#
loop_
_entity_poly.entity_id
_entity_poly.type
_entity_poly.pdbx_seq_one_letter_code
_entity_poly.pdbx_strand_id
1 'polypeptide(L)'
;MEFHFDANGTDGTRPLLYMREIHDAQTGELRGRYVGKAVRGSRRPRNHYARNVRRLLVSLPYRKGNPDGFRKVHRALAMAVLKGDRITLTLLRNVRAEEDINEAERTTIEAMGCTLNA
;
A
#
# COMPACT_ATOMS: atom_id res chain seq x y z
N MET A 1 -4.46 11.65 4.83
CA MET A 1 -4.68 10.78 3.67
C MET A 1 -5.89 9.95 3.97
N GLU A 2 -6.97 10.26 3.28
CA GLU A 2 -8.17 9.43 3.23
C GLU A 2 -7.95 8.33 2.19
N PHE A 3 -8.64 7.22 2.36
CA PHE A 3 -8.67 6.12 1.41
C PHE A 3 -9.91 5.27 1.65
N HIS A 4 -10.42 4.65 0.60
CA HIS A 4 -11.44 3.61 0.73
C HIS A 4 -10.79 2.34 1.28
N PHE A 5 -11.37 1.76 2.33
CA PHE A 5 -10.88 0.52 2.92
C PHE A 5 -11.85 -0.62 2.66
N ASP A 6 -11.35 -1.67 2.02
CA ASP A 6 -12.07 -2.91 1.78
C ASP A 6 -11.37 -4.07 2.48
N ALA A 7 -12.06 -4.71 3.41
CA ALA A 7 -11.55 -5.88 4.10
C ALA A 7 -11.61 -7.14 3.22
N ASN A 8 -12.48 -7.18 2.21
CA ASN A 8 -12.61 -8.27 1.23
C ASN A 8 -12.56 -9.67 1.88
N GLY A 9 -13.36 -9.85 2.93
CA GLY A 9 -13.44 -11.11 3.69
C GLY A 9 -12.16 -11.57 4.40
N THR A 10 -11.08 -10.77 4.37
CA THR A 10 -9.78 -11.13 4.94
C THR A 10 -9.71 -10.77 6.41
N ASP A 11 -9.24 -11.70 7.24
CA ASP A 11 -9.02 -11.46 8.66
C ASP A 11 -7.86 -10.47 8.86
N GLY A 12 -8.19 -9.25 9.28
CA GLY A 12 -7.24 -8.17 9.48
C GLY A 12 -6.28 -8.36 10.67
N THR A 13 -6.43 -9.41 11.47
CA THR A 13 -5.57 -9.72 12.63
C THR A 13 -4.43 -10.68 12.29
N ARG A 14 -4.57 -11.46 11.22
CA ARG A 14 -3.63 -12.50 10.79
C ARG A 14 -2.62 -12.00 9.76
N PRO A 15 -1.51 -12.73 9.51
CA PRO A 15 -0.65 -12.49 8.37
C PRO A 15 -1.46 -12.40 7.08
N LEU A 16 -1.18 -11.38 6.26
CA LEU A 16 -1.97 -11.10 5.06
C LEU A 16 -1.16 -10.39 3.97
N LEU A 17 -1.68 -10.47 2.75
CA LEU A 17 -1.34 -9.59 1.64
C LEU A 17 -2.41 -8.50 1.51
N TYR A 18 -1.99 -7.31 1.10
CA TYR A 18 -2.87 -6.18 0.84
C TYR A 18 -2.47 -5.47 -0.45
N MET A 19 -3.42 -4.75 -1.04
CA MET A 19 -3.24 -3.98 -2.26
C MET A 19 -3.58 -2.51 -2.02
N ARG A 20 -2.79 -1.63 -2.62
CA ARG A 20 -3.11 -0.21 -2.78
C ARG A 20 -3.30 0.07 -4.26
N GLU A 21 -4.38 0.74 -4.57
CA GLU A 21 -4.65 1.25 -5.92
C GLU A 21 -4.86 2.76 -5.87
N ILE A 22 -4.42 3.43 -6.92
CA ILE A 22 -4.61 4.86 -7.15
C ILE A 22 -5.35 4.97 -8.47
N HIS A 23 -6.55 5.53 -8.44
CA HIS A 23 -7.34 5.77 -9.64
C HIS A 23 -7.55 7.27 -9.81
N ASP A 24 -7.51 7.72 -11.06
CA ASP A 24 -7.94 9.06 -11.42
C ASP A 24 -9.37 9.30 -10.92
N ALA A 25 -9.60 10.41 -10.22
CA ALA A 25 -10.91 10.69 -9.63
C ALA A 25 -11.99 11.02 -10.67
N GLN A 26 -11.61 11.48 -11.86
CA GLN A 26 -12.53 11.89 -12.92
C GLN A 26 -12.77 10.76 -13.92
N THR A 27 -11.68 10.14 -14.40
CA THR A 27 -11.77 9.12 -15.46
C THR A 27 -11.89 7.69 -14.90
N GLY A 28 -11.52 7.48 -13.64
CA GLY A 28 -11.46 6.15 -13.02
C GLY A 28 -10.26 5.31 -13.46
N GLU A 29 -9.38 5.82 -14.32
CA GLU A 29 -8.21 5.14 -14.86
C GLU A 29 -7.23 4.75 -13.74
N LEU A 30 -6.71 3.52 -13.78
CA LEU A 30 -5.69 3.04 -12.84
C LEU A 30 -4.35 3.76 -13.08
N ARG A 31 -3.93 4.59 -12.13
CA ARG A 31 -2.64 5.31 -12.15
C ARG A 31 -1.51 4.51 -11.53
N GLY A 32 -1.82 3.56 -10.65
CA GLY A 32 -0.80 2.71 -10.06
C GLY A 32 -1.36 1.70 -9.08
N ARG A 33 -0.66 0.56 -9.02
CA ARG A 33 -0.98 -0.58 -8.15
C ARG A 33 0.25 -1.02 -7.38
N TYR A 34 0.04 -1.29 -6.10
CA TYR A 34 1.05 -1.77 -5.17
C TYR A 34 0.49 -2.96 -4.39
N VAL A 35 1.27 -4.02 -4.26
CA VAL A 35 0.98 -5.12 -3.34
C VAL A 35 1.99 -5.12 -2.20
N GLY A 36 1.52 -5.34 -0.98
CA GLY A 36 2.35 -5.43 0.20
C GLY A 36 1.98 -6.60 1.10
N LYS A 37 2.94 -7.02 1.92
CA LYS A 37 2.73 -8.00 2.99
C LYS A 37 2.69 -7.39 4.38
N ALA A 38 1.92 -8.00 5.27
CA ALA A 38 1.87 -7.66 6.69
C ALA A 38 1.84 -8.91 7.56
N VAL A 39 2.94 -9.17 8.27
CA VAL A 39 3.11 -10.34 9.15
C VAL A 39 2.34 -10.26 10.47
N ARG A 40 1.87 -9.07 10.86
CA ARG A 40 1.15 -8.81 12.13
C ARG A 40 -0.18 -8.10 11.89
N GLY A 41 -0.89 -8.54 10.85
CA GLY A 41 -2.18 -7.98 10.47
C GLY A 41 -2.15 -6.58 9.86
N SER A 42 -3.34 -6.03 9.65
CA SER A 42 -3.62 -4.85 8.82
C SER A 42 -3.20 -3.50 9.42
N ARG A 43 -2.62 -3.47 10.63
CA ARG A 43 -2.22 -2.22 11.29
C ARG A 43 -1.19 -1.42 10.47
N ARG A 44 -0.19 -2.10 9.92
CA ARG A 44 0.84 -1.47 9.08
C ARG A 44 0.25 -0.84 7.81
N PRO A 45 -0.49 -1.55 6.96
CA PRO A 45 -1.05 -0.95 5.74
C PRO A 45 -1.99 0.21 6.03
N ARG A 46 -2.76 0.17 7.12
CA ARG A 46 -3.68 1.28 7.48
C ARG A 46 -2.95 2.52 8.00
N ASN A 47 -1.98 2.35 8.91
CA ASN A 47 -1.44 3.48 9.68
C ASN A 47 -0.08 3.98 9.19
N HIS A 48 0.84 3.08 8.84
CA HIS A 48 2.22 3.48 8.54
C HIS A 48 2.31 4.25 7.23
N TYR A 49 1.53 3.85 6.22
CA TYR A 49 1.48 4.53 4.93
C TYR A 49 0.94 5.96 5.08
N ALA A 50 -0.18 6.13 5.79
CA ALA A 50 -0.74 7.45 6.06
C ALA A 50 0.25 8.37 6.79
N ARG A 51 0.99 7.85 7.78
CA ARG A 51 2.04 8.61 8.48
C ARG A 51 3.18 9.02 7.55
N ASN A 52 3.69 8.10 6.73
CA ASN A 52 4.81 8.40 5.83
C ASN A 52 4.39 9.39 4.74
N VAL A 53 3.18 9.26 4.19
CA VAL A 53 2.63 10.22 3.22
C VAL A 53 2.49 11.60 3.84
N ARG A 54 1.96 11.72 5.07
CA ARG A 54 1.91 13.02 5.77
C ARG A 54 3.29 13.65 5.92
N ARG A 55 4.31 12.86 6.32
CA ARG A 55 5.69 13.36 6.42
C ARG A 55 6.22 13.85 5.08
N LEU A 56 5.99 13.08 4.03
CA LEU A 56 6.43 13.45 2.68
C LEU A 56 5.79 14.75 2.19
N LEU A 57 4.49 14.96 2.49
CA LEU A 57 3.75 16.16 2.11
C LEU A 57 4.22 17.42 2.85
N VAL A 58 4.79 17.29 4.04
CA VAL A 58 5.36 18.41 4.80
C VAL A 58 6.89 18.45 4.79
N SER A 59 7.52 17.79 3.80
CA SER A 59 8.98 17.75 3.61
C SER A 59 9.77 17.26 4.84
N LEU A 60 9.17 16.39 5.66
CA LEU A 60 9.85 15.75 6.77
C LEU A 60 10.57 14.46 6.34
N PRO A 61 11.72 14.12 6.95
CA PRO A 61 12.47 12.93 6.59
C PRO A 61 11.69 11.64 6.89
N TYR A 62 11.97 10.58 6.11
CA TYR A 62 11.38 9.26 6.34
C TYR A 62 11.75 8.73 7.72
N ARG A 63 13.06 8.65 8.01
CA ARG A 63 13.62 8.29 9.32
C ARG A 63 14.93 9.04 9.56
N LYS A 64 15.33 9.21 10.82
CA LYS A 64 16.58 9.90 11.20
C LYS A 64 17.82 9.33 10.49
N GLY A 65 17.95 8.00 10.43
CA GLY A 65 19.08 7.32 9.78
C GLY A 65 18.85 6.95 8.31
N ASN A 66 17.71 7.31 7.73
CA ASN A 66 17.43 7.11 6.30
C ASN A 66 16.39 8.17 5.86
N PRO A 67 16.82 9.43 5.69
CA PRO A 67 15.92 10.54 5.44
C PRO A 67 15.16 10.40 4.12
N ASP A 68 15.79 9.82 3.09
CA ASP A 68 15.24 9.71 1.74
C ASP A 68 14.57 8.37 1.41
N GLY A 69 14.48 7.46 2.39
CA GLY A 69 13.98 6.10 2.24
C GLY A 69 12.48 5.94 1.92
N PHE A 70 11.81 7.00 1.47
CA PHE A 70 10.47 6.92 0.93
C PHE A 70 10.44 6.12 -0.38
N ARG A 71 9.88 4.92 -0.30
CA ARG A 71 9.58 4.05 -1.46
C ARG A 71 8.68 4.71 -2.51
N LYS A 72 8.69 4.16 -3.73
CA LYS A 72 7.87 4.58 -4.87
C LYS A 72 6.38 4.71 -4.53
N VAL A 73 5.81 3.72 -3.84
CA VAL A 73 4.41 3.77 -3.37
C VAL A 73 4.11 4.95 -2.43
N HIS A 74 5.03 5.36 -1.55
CA HIS A 74 4.79 6.52 -0.68
C HIS A 74 4.71 7.81 -1.50
N ARG A 75 5.60 7.94 -2.49
CA ARG A 75 5.64 9.09 -3.40
C ARG A 75 4.40 9.15 -4.27
N ALA A 76 4.00 8.01 -4.84
CA ALA A 76 2.77 7.91 -5.63
C ALA A 76 1.52 8.26 -4.81
N LEU A 77 1.41 7.75 -3.57
CA LEU A 77 0.29 8.09 -2.69
C LEU A 77 0.28 9.57 -2.29
N ALA A 78 1.44 10.21 -2.07
CA ALA A 78 1.49 11.64 -1.82
C ALA A 78 1.05 12.46 -3.04
N MET A 79 1.49 12.08 -4.23
CA MET A 79 1.02 12.71 -5.48
C MET A 79 -0.48 12.53 -5.68
N ALA A 80 -1.02 11.35 -5.39
CA ALA A 80 -2.45 11.08 -5.45
C ALA A 80 -3.24 12.00 -4.51
N VAL A 81 -2.76 12.18 -3.27
CA VAL A 81 -3.37 13.13 -2.32
C VAL A 81 -3.38 14.56 -2.86
N LEU A 82 -2.28 15.02 -3.46
CA LEU A 82 -2.19 16.37 -4.03
C LEU A 82 -3.12 16.57 -5.23
N LYS A 83 -3.32 15.53 -6.04
CA LYS A 83 -4.20 15.56 -7.22
C LYS A 83 -5.68 15.33 -6.91
N GLY A 84 -5.99 14.85 -5.70
CA GLY A 84 -7.35 14.43 -5.33
C GLY A 84 -7.75 13.08 -5.93
N ASP A 85 -6.79 12.24 -6.32
CA ASP A 85 -7.04 10.90 -6.86
C ASP A 85 -7.67 9.97 -5.81
N ARG A 86 -8.45 8.99 -6.28
CA ARG A 86 -9.05 7.97 -5.40
C ARG A 86 -8.01 6.93 -4.99
N ILE A 87 -7.83 6.77 -3.68
CA ILE A 87 -6.94 5.77 -3.10
C ILE A 87 -7.77 4.65 -2.46
N THR A 88 -7.49 3.41 -2.84
CA THR A 88 -8.10 2.22 -2.22
C THR A 88 -7.05 1.40 -1.47
N LEU A 89 -7.43 0.82 -0.33
CA LEU A 89 -6.71 -0.23 0.38
C LEU A 89 -7.60 -1.46 0.49
N THR A 90 -7.22 -2.54 -0.17
CA THR A 90 -7.90 -3.84 -0.11
C THR A 90 -7.04 -4.85 0.62
N LEU A 91 -7.59 -5.59 1.59
CA LEU A 91 -6.94 -6.79 2.11
C LEU A 91 -7.19 -7.95 1.14
N LEU A 92 -6.15 -8.54 0.57
CA LEU A 92 -6.33 -9.50 -0.52
C LEU A 92 -6.69 -10.89 0.01
N ARG A 93 -5.85 -11.39 0.93
CA ARG A 93 -6.02 -12.70 1.56
C ARG A 93 -5.15 -12.83 2.78
N ASN A 94 -5.52 -13.75 3.67
CA ASN A 94 -4.60 -14.24 4.68
C ASN A 94 -3.52 -15.13 4.06
N VAL A 95 -2.35 -15.11 4.68
CA VAL A 95 -1.21 -15.99 4.37
C VAL A 95 -1.22 -17.14 5.37
N ARG A 96 -1.19 -18.37 4.89
CA ARG A 96 -1.20 -19.58 5.71
C ARG A 96 0.16 -19.76 6.41
N ALA A 97 0.17 -20.58 7.47
CA ALA A 97 1.37 -20.74 8.28
C ALA A 97 2.52 -21.41 7.51
N GLU A 98 2.17 -22.25 6.55
CA GLU A 98 3.06 -23.01 5.68
C GLU A 98 3.51 -22.25 4.42
N GLU A 99 2.93 -21.10 4.12
CA GLU A 99 3.30 -20.28 2.96
C GLU A 99 4.48 -19.35 3.27
N ASP A 100 5.45 -19.25 2.35
CA ASP A 100 6.39 -18.13 2.39
C ASP A 100 5.68 -16.84 1.94
N ILE A 101 5.46 -15.94 2.90
CA ILE A 101 4.83 -14.65 2.65
C ILE A 101 5.56 -13.78 1.62
N ASN A 102 6.88 -13.96 1.45
CA ASN A 102 7.66 -13.23 0.46
C ASN A 102 7.41 -13.75 -0.94
N GLU A 103 7.38 -15.07 -1.10
CA GLU A 103 7.03 -15.71 -2.37
C GLU A 103 5.58 -15.38 -2.75
N ALA A 104 4.66 -15.52 -1.81
CA ALA A 104 3.26 -15.14 -1.98
C ALA A 104 3.10 -13.68 -2.43
N GLU A 105 3.83 -12.74 -1.82
CA GLU A 105 3.82 -11.33 -2.23
C GLU A 105 4.36 -11.17 -3.65
N ARG A 106 5.50 -11.79 -3.99
CA ARG A 106 6.13 -11.70 -5.31
C ARG A 106 5.23 -12.23 -6.42
N THR A 107 4.67 -13.43 -6.27
CA THR A 107 3.75 -14.01 -7.25
C THR A 107 2.51 -13.13 -7.42
N THR A 108 2.01 -12.53 -6.34
CA THR A 108 0.85 -11.62 -6.42
C THR A 108 1.21 -10.31 -7.12
N ILE A 109 2.40 -9.76 -6.91
CA ILE A 109 2.90 -8.56 -7.60
C ILE A 109 2.90 -8.79 -9.11
N GLU A 110 3.44 -9.92 -9.56
CA GLU A 110 3.53 -10.32 -10.96
C GLU A 110 2.14 -10.54 -11.57
N ALA A 111 1.31 -11.38 -10.94
CA ALA A 111 -0.03 -11.68 -11.42
C ALA A 111 -0.94 -10.44 -11.54
N MET A 112 -0.74 -9.44 -10.67
CA MET A 112 -1.52 -8.20 -10.65
C MET A 112 -0.89 -7.06 -11.48
N GLY A 113 0.28 -7.28 -12.08
CA GLY A 113 0.97 -6.25 -12.87
C GLY A 113 1.32 -4.99 -12.08
N CYS A 114 1.78 -5.12 -10.84
CA CYS A 114 1.99 -3.96 -9.96
C CYS A 114 3.15 -3.07 -10.40
N THR A 115 2.91 -1.77 -10.49
CA THR A 115 3.88 -0.79 -11.00
C THR A 115 4.63 -0.01 -9.90
N LEU A 116 4.22 -0.16 -8.64
CA LEU A 116 4.70 0.66 -7.51
C LEU A 116 5.58 -0.10 -6.51
N ASN A 117 5.97 -1.34 -6.81
CA ASN A 117 6.69 -2.22 -5.90
C ASN A 117 8.22 -2.04 -5.87
N ALA A 118 8.79 -1.44 -6.92
CA ALA A 118 10.20 -1.10 -7.07
C ALA A 118 10.72 -0.10 -6.02
#